data_AF-A0A1Y3Q669-F1
#
_entry.id   AF-A0A1Y3Q669-F1
#
_cell.length_a   1.000
_cell.length_b   1.000
_cell.length_c   1.000
_cell.angle_alpha   90.00
_cell.angle_beta   90.00
_cell.angle_gamma   90.00
#
_symmetry.space_group_name_H-M   'P 1'
#
loop_
_entity.id
_entity.type
_entity.pdbx_description
1 polymer ?
#
loop_
_entity_poly.entity_id
_entity_poly.type
_entity_poly.pdbx_seq_one_letter_code
_entity_poly.pdbx_strand_id
1 'polypeptide(L)'
;MVVARDEDGKTGPVELEVTEILKFTTDKARIQIHTKNDVYYFPFDSLEKIQNILQALNLPFVRADRGNLINMDKVIEIDEKFAKVYFEGDKPGERGKDATVSRPTNYKRVLALFRERQGRTNR
;
A
#
# COMPACT_ATOMS: atom_id res chain seq x y z
N MET A 1 -4.38 -0.31 -14.38
CA MET A 1 -4.40 1.14 -14.02
C MET A 1 -3.35 1.85 -14.85
N VAL A 2 -3.67 2.96 -15.49
CA VAL A 2 -2.65 3.73 -16.22
C VAL A 2 -1.80 4.49 -15.19
N VAL A 3 -0.47 4.50 -15.34
CA VAL A 3 0.52 5.18 -14.48
C VAL A 3 1.67 5.75 -15.30
N ALA A 4 2.57 6.53 -14.70
CA ALA A 4 3.82 7.02 -15.29
C ALA A 4 5.02 6.39 -14.57
N ARG A 5 6.12 6.15 -15.32
CA ARG A 5 7.38 5.64 -14.74
C ARG A 5 8.27 6.72 -14.16
N ASP A 6 8.07 7.96 -14.58
CA ASP A 6 8.80 9.12 -14.09
C ASP A 6 7.85 10.16 -13.50
N GLU A 7 8.41 10.97 -12.61
CA GLU A 7 7.68 11.98 -11.86
C GLU A 7 7.04 13.07 -12.72
N ASP A 8 7.58 13.32 -13.91
CA ASP A 8 7.14 14.37 -14.83
C ASP A 8 6.26 13.82 -15.97
N GLY A 9 6.03 12.51 -16.03
CA GLY A 9 5.26 11.84 -17.09
C GLY A 9 5.91 11.84 -18.47
N LYS A 10 7.22 12.09 -18.58
CA LYS A 10 7.95 12.23 -19.85
C LYS A 10 8.09 10.93 -20.62
N THR A 11 8.05 9.80 -19.92
CA THR A 11 8.19 8.44 -20.50
C THR A 11 6.87 7.89 -21.06
N GLY A 12 5.77 8.65 -20.90
CA GLY A 12 4.44 8.25 -21.34
C GLY A 12 3.73 7.30 -20.36
N PRO A 13 2.44 7.03 -20.61
CA PRO A 13 1.64 6.15 -19.77
C PRO A 13 2.04 4.69 -19.94
N VAL A 14 1.98 3.94 -18.83
CA VAL A 14 2.09 2.48 -18.81
C VAL A 14 0.91 1.89 -18.05
N GLU A 15 0.50 0.68 -18.40
CA GLU A 15 -0.49 -0.06 -17.63
C GLU A 15 0.18 -0.81 -16.48
N LEU A 16 -0.37 -0.65 -15.28
CA LEU A 16 0.03 -1.32 -14.06
C LEU A 16 -1.15 -2.13 -13.51
N GLU A 17 -0.91 -3.41 -13.24
CA GLU A 17 -1.89 -4.27 -12.60
C GLU A 17 -2.10 -3.87 -11.14
N VAL A 18 -3.36 -3.67 -10.74
CA VAL A 18 -3.68 -3.18 -9.39
C VAL A 18 -3.28 -4.20 -8.31
N THR A 19 -3.29 -5.48 -8.66
CA THR A 19 -2.89 -6.60 -7.79
C THR A 19 -1.39 -6.64 -7.50
N GLU A 20 -0.56 -5.97 -8.31
CA GLU A 20 0.88 -5.85 -8.09
C GLU A 20 1.25 -4.72 -7.10
N ILE A 21 0.29 -3.85 -6.78
CA ILE A 21 0.52 -2.70 -5.91
C ILE A 21 0.59 -3.15 -4.45
N LEU A 22 1.67 -2.78 -3.78
CA LEU A 22 1.88 -2.99 -2.35
C LEU A 22 1.25 -1.86 -1.53
N LYS A 23 1.51 -0.63 -1.93
CA LYS A 23 1.02 0.58 -1.25
C LYS A 23 1.03 1.80 -2.14
N PHE A 24 0.28 2.80 -1.72
CA PHE A 24 0.40 4.18 -2.17
C PHE A 24 0.97 5.03 -1.04
N THR A 25 1.86 5.97 -1.38
CA THR A 25 2.39 6.96 -0.43
C THR A 25 2.24 8.37 -0.95
N THR A 26 2.10 9.34 -0.04
CA THR A 26 2.26 10.76 -0.37
C THR A 26 3.68 11.21 -0.09
N ASP A 27 4.38 11.72 -1.10
CA ASP A 27 5.67 12.42 -0.95
C ASP A 27 5.59 13.80 -1.61
N LYS A 28 5.95 14.87 -0.88
CA LYS A 28 5.96 16.26 -1.38
C LYS A 28 4.74 16.64 -2.26
N ALA A 29 3.53 16.27 -1.81
CA ALA A 29 2.25 16.47 -2.49
C ALA A 29 1.97 15.60 -3.75
N ARG A 30 2.82 14.60 -4.03
CA ARG A 30 2.63 13.62 -5.12
C ARG A 30 2.25 12.26 -4.56
N ILE A 31 1.48 11.50 -5.33
CA ILE A 31 1.21 10.10 -5.04
C ILE A 31 2.26 9.22 -5.71
N GLN A 32 2.91 8.38 -4.91
CA GLN A 32 3.77 7.30 -5.35
C GLN A 32 3.03 5.97 -5.22
N ILE A 33 3.19 5.11 -6.22
CA ILE A 33 2.58 3.79 -6.31
C ILE A 33 3.71 2.77 -6.25
N HIS A 34 3.76 1.99 -5.17
CA HIS A 34 4.86 1.07 -4.92
C HIS A 34 4.45 -0.34 -5.32
N THR A 35 5.18 -0.95 -6.24
CA THR A 35 5.15 -2.39 -6.49
C THR A 35 6.31 -3.06 -5.74
N LYS A 36 6.58 -4.35 -5.98
CA LYS A 36 7.78 -5.00 -5.44
C LYS A 36 9.06 -4.35 -5.96
N ASN A 37 9.17 -4.15 -7.27
CA ASN A 37 10.43 -3.76 -7.91
C ASN A 37 10.53 -2.25 -8.14
N ASP A 38 9.40 -1.56 -8.31
CA ASP A 38 9.38 -0.21 -8.87
C ASP A 38 8.52 0.76 -8.06
N VAL A 39 8.66 2.04 -8.40
CA VAL A 39 7.79 3.13 -7.95
C VAL A 39 7.26 3.85 -9.18
N TYR A 40 5.94 3.98 -9.27
CA TYR A 40 5.24 4.67 -10.33
C TYR A 40 4.57 5.92 -9.79
N TYR A 41 4.18 6.80 -10.70
CA TYR A 41 3.55 8.08 -10.40
C TYR A 41 2.23 8.17 -11.16
N PHE A 42 1.24 8.85 -10.61
CA PHE A 42 0.00 9.08 -11.33
C PHE A 42 -0.67 10.37 -10.85
N PRO A 43 -1.47 11.08 -11.68
CA PRO A 43 -2.06 12.35 -11.31
C PRO A 43 -3.33 12.13 -10.46
N PHE A 44 -3.21 11.36 -9.38
CA PHE A 44 -4.17 11.44 -8.29
C PHE A 44 -3.76 12.57 -7.35
N ASP A 45 -4.74 13.34 -6.92
CA ASP A 45 -4.56 14.49 -6.03
C ASP A 45 -4.75 14.13 -4.54
N SER A 46 -5.29 12.94 -4.22
CA SER A 46 -5.36 12.47 -2.83
C SER A 46 -5.45 10.94 -2.66
N LEU A 47 -4.91 10.45 -1.54
CA LEU A 47 -5.05 9.04 -1.12
C LEU A 47 -6.50 8.66 -0.77
N GLU A 48 -7.32 9.62 -0.36
CA GLU A 48 -8.75 9.40 -0.06
C GLU A 48 -9.53 9.03 -1.31
N LYS A 49 -9.32 9.77 -2.41
CA LYS A 49 -9.97 9.46 -3.69
C LYS A 49 -9.57 8.08 -4.21
N ILE A 50 -8.27 7.76 -4.13
CA ILE A 50 -7.77 6.44 -4.51
C ILE A 50 -8.44 5.36 -3.67
N GLN A 51 -8.49 5.54 -2.35
CA GLN A 51 -9.14 4.59 -1.46
C GLN A 51 -10.61 4.37 -1.85
N ASN A 52 -11.38 5.44 -2.10
CA ASN A 52 -12.79 5.33 -2.47
C ASN A 52 -12.99 4.52 -3.77
N ILE A 53 -12.14 4.76 -4.77
CA ILE A 53 -12.16 4.00 -6.04
C ILE A 53 -11.86 2.51 -5.78
N LEU A 54 -10.78 2.21 -5.06
CA LEU A 54 -10.37 0.83 -4.79
C LEU A 54 -11.40 0.08 -3.93
N GLN A 55 -12.03 0.76 -2.98
CA GLN A 55 -13.11 0.19 -2.17
C GLN A 55 -14.38 -0.09 -2.98
N ALA A 56 -14.75 0.80 -3.91
CA ALA A 56 -15.86 0.56 -4.82
C ALA A 56 -15.63 -0.68 -5.72
N LEU A 57 -14.36 -1.04 -5.95
CA LEU A 57 -13.95 -2.25 -6.66
C LEU A 57 -13.76 -3.48 -5.75
N ASN A 58 -14.10 -3.37 -4.45
CA ASN A 58 -13.89 -4.40 -3.44
C ASN A 58 -12.43 -4.86 -3.30
N LEU A 59 -11.47 -3.97 -3.56
CA LEU A 59 -10.05 -4.27 -3.42
C LEU A 59 -9.58 -4.06 -1.97
N PRO A 60 -8.60 -4.85 -1.50
CA PRO A 60 -8.20 -4.95 -0.09
C PRO A 60 -7.33 -3.79 0.41
N PHE A 61 -7.58 -2.57 -0.06
CA PHE A 61 -6.78 -1.40 0.30
C PHE A 61 -7.31 -0.66 1.52
N VAL A 62 -6.43 -0.35 2.47
CA VAL A 62 -6.78 0.29 3.76
C VAL A 62 -5.81 1.41 4.11
N ARG A 63 -6.30 2.52 4.64
CA ARG A 63 -5.45 3.60 5.16
C ARG A 63 -4.71 3.13 6.40
N ALA A 64 -3.39 3.09 6.32
CA ALA A 64 -2.53 2.77 7.45
C ALA A 64 -2.27 4.02 8.30
N ASP A 65 -2.04 5.16 7.66
CA ASP A 65 -1.92 6.48 8.31
C ASP A 65 -2.25 7.61 7.30
N ARG A 66 -1.87 8.86 7.62
CA ARG A 66 -2.11 10.01 6.73
C ARG A 66 -1.34 9.89 5.40
N GLY A 67 -0.16 9.29 5.41
CA GLY A 67 0.73 9.19 4.26
C GLY A 67 0.67 7.85 3.53
N ASN A 68 0.01 6.83 4.07
CA ASN A 68 0.04 5.46 3.56
C ASN A 68 -1.36 4.89 3.31
N LEU A 69 -1.55 4.26 2.15
CA LEU A 69 -2.68 3.40 1.79
C LEU A 69 -2.11 2.06 1.35
N ILE A 70 -2.42 0.99 2.07
CA ILE A 70 -1.72 -0.30 1.95
C ILE A 70 -2.64 -1.37 1.38
N ASN A 71 -2.07 -2.30 0.61
CA ASN A 71 -2.75 -3.51 0.15
C ASN A 71 -2.66 -4.59 1.23
N MET A 72 -3.78 -4.92 1.90
CA MET A 72 -3.80 -5.92 2.96
C MET A 72 -3.47 -7.33 2.48
N ASP A 73 -3.73 -7.66 1.21
CA ASP A 73 -3.39 -8.98 0.66
C ASP A 73 -1.88 -9.15 0.45
N LYS A 74 -1.13 -8.04 0.39
CA LYS A 74 0.32 -8.04 0.21
C LYS A 74 1.13 -7.89 1.49
N VAL A 75 0.49 -7.58 2.62
CA VAL A 75 1.17 -7.53 3.93
C VAL A 75 1.61 -8.94 4.32
N ILE A 76 2.85 -9.15 4.71
CA ILE A 76 3.34 -10.46 5.18
C ILE A 76 3.62 -10.48 6.68
N GLU A 77 3.94 -9.32 7.26
CA GLU A 77 4.26 -9.18 8.67
C GLU A 77 3.79 -7.81 9.19
N ILE A 78 3.43 -7.78 10.47
CA ILE A 78 3.20 -6.55 11.24
C ILE A 78 4.18 -6.55 12.41
N ASP A 79 5.07 -5.56 12.44
CA ASP A 79 5.87 -5.27 13.63
C ASP A 79 5.00 -4.45 14.60
N GLU A 80 4.52 -5.14 15.63
CA GLU A 80 3.68 -4.56 16.68
C GLU A 80 4.43 -3.53 17.52
N LYS A 81 5.75 -3.67 17.68
CA LYS A 81 6.59 -2.76 18.47
C LYS A 81 6.70 -1.41 17.80
N PHE A 82 6.92 -1.37 16.49
CA PHE A 82 7.08 -0.14 15.72
C PHE A 82 5.82 0.32 14.99
N ALA A 83 4.74 -0.48 15.00
CA ALA A 83 3.52 -0.26 14.24
C ALA A 83 3.81 -0.08 12.75
N LYS A 84 4.53 -1.06 12.18
CA LYS A 84 4.90 -1.12 10.77
C LYS A 84 4.35 -2.36 10.12
N VAL A 85 3.97 -2.26 8.86
CA VAL A 85 3.67 -3.41 8.01
C VAL A 85 4.81 -3.63 7.00
N TYR A 86 5.08 -4.89 6.72
CA TYR A 86 6.03 -5.32 5.69
C TYR A 86 5.29 -6.08 4.60
N PHE A 87 5.78 -6.00 3.37
CA PHE A 87 5.12 -6.56 2.19
C PHE A 87 5.87 -7.73 1.57
N GLU A 88 5.16 -8.49 0.74
CA GLU A 88 5.71 -9.57 -0.06
C GLU A 88 6.92 -9.10 -0.88
N GLY A 89 8.07 -9.74 -0.69
CA GLY A 89 9.32 -9.40 -1.38
C GLY A 89 10.44 -8.97 -0.45
N ASP A 90 10.12 -8.65 0.80
CA ASP A 90 11.08 -8.18 1.79
C ASP A 90 11.06 -9.09 3.01
N LYS A 91 12.18 -9.74 3.36
CA LYS A 91 12.22 -10.46 4.64
C LYS A 91 12.24 -9.45 5.80
N PRO A 92 11.58 -9.76 6.93
CA PRO A 92 11.75 -8.99 8.17
C PRO A 92 13.24 -8.87 8.50
N GLY A 93 13.77 -7.65 8.52
CA GLY A 93 15.20 -7.36 8.74
C GLY A 93 16.01 -6.98 7.47
N GLU A 94 15.45 -7.14 6.27
CA GLU A 94 16.01 -6.55 5.04
C GLU A 94 15.41 -5.13 4.84
N ARG A 95 16.13 -4.22 4.16
CA ARG A 95 15.65 -2.86 3.84
C ARG A 95 14.54 -2.91 2.79
N GLY A 96 13.41 -3.49 3.18
CA GLY A 96 12.23 -3.62 2.36
C GLY A 96 11.38 -2.37 2.32
N LYS A 97 10.37 -2.39 1.45
CA LYS A 97 9.28 -1.43 1.47
C LYS A 97 8.44 -1.71 2.72
N ASP A 98 8.36 -0.74 3.62
CA ASP A 98 7.49 -0.79 4.79
C ASP A 98 6.47 0.34 4.76
N ALA A 99 5.41 0.23 5.55
CA ALA A 99 4.51 1.36 5.81
C ALA A 99 4.23 1.48 7.30
N THR A 100 4.25 2.72 7.78
CA THR A 100 3.82 3.04 9.15
C THR A 100 2.31 2.94 9.28
N VAL A 101 1.86 2.58 10.48
CA VAL A 101 0.46 2.51 10.85
C VAL A 101 0.21 3.45 12.02
N SER A 102 -0.80 4.29 11.91
CA SER A 102 -1.24 5.15 13.01
C SER A 102 -1.75 4.29 14.18
N ARG A 103 -1.00 4.30 15.29
CA ARG A 103 -1.38 3.57 16.52
C ARG A 103 -2.77 3.98 17.05
N PRO A 104 -3.10 5.27 17.18
CA PRO A 104 -4.36 5.66 17.80
C PRO A 104 -5.59 5.32 16.94
N THR A 105 -5.46 5.38 15.61
CA THR A 105 -6.62 5.35 14.72
C THR A 105 -6.75 4.06 13.92
N ASN A 106 -5.65 3.51 13.40
CA ASN A 106 -5.71 2.48 12.35
C ASN A 106 -5.12 1.14 12.78
N TYR A 107 -4.22 1.11 13.77
CA TYR A 107 -3.47 -0.09 14.14
C TYR A 107 -4.36 -1.29 14.49
N LYS A 108 -5.35 -1.11 15.38
CA LYS A 108 -6.26 -2.20 15.76
C LYS A 108 -7.00 -2.79 14.56
N ARG A 109 -7.44 -1.94 13.63
CA ARG A 109 -8.15 -2.36 12.40
C ARG A 109 -7.22 -3.14 11.48
N VAL A 110 -6.03 -2.62 11.19
CA VAL A 110 -5.04 -3.28 10.32
C VAL A 110 -4.63 -4.64 10.90
N LEU A 111 -4.40 -4.71 12.21
CA LEU A 111 -4.04 -5.95 12.90
C LEU A 111 -5.17 -7.00 12.86
N ALA A 112 -6.42 -6.58 13.06
CA ALA A 112 -7.58 -7.48 12.96
C ALA A 112 -7.71 -8.07 11.55
N LEU A 113 -7.67 -7.23 10.52
CA LEU A 113 -7.73 -7.65 9.11
C LEU A 113 -6.61 -8.63 8.74
N PHE A 114 -5.39 -8.36 9.21
CA PHE A 114 -4.26 -9.25 8.99
C PHE A 114 -4.49 -10.63 9.63
N ARG A 115 -4.91 -10.67 10.90
CA ARG A 115 -5.17 -11.93 11.63
C ARG A 115 -6.32 -12.73 11.01
N GLU A 116 -7.40 -12.06 10.61
CA GLU A 116 -8.53 -12.68 9.89
C GLU A 116 -8.07 -13.37 8.60
N ARG A 117 -7.19 -12.71 7.83
CA ARG A 117 -6.64 -13.28 6.60
C ARG A 117 -5.76 -14.50 6.87
N GLN A 118 -4.85 -14.45 7.86
CA GLN A 118 -4.02 -15.61 8.24
C GLN A 118 -4.88 -16.82 8.64
N GLY A 119 -5.99 -16.58 9.35
CA GLY A 119 -6.94 -17.63 9.72
C GLY A 119 -7.69 -18.25 8.53
N ARG A 120 -7.83 -17.54 7.40
CA ARG A 120 -8.41 -18.07 6.15
C ARG A 120 -7.42 -18.89 5.35
N THR A 121 -6.14 -18.50 5.33
CA THR A 121 -5.09 -19.24 4.62
C THR A 121 -4.78 -20.60 5.27
N ASN A 122 -5.03 -20.73 6.57
CA ASN A 122 -4.79 -21.97 7.33
C ASN A 122 -5.99 -22.95 7.35
N ARG A 123 -7.03 -22.71 6.56
CA ARG A 123 -8.19 -23.60 6.38
C ARG A 123 -8.21 -24.18 4.98
#